data_AF-A0A2V7DJ08-F1
#
_entry.id   AF-A0A2V7DJ08-F1
#
_cell.length_a   1.000
_cell.length_b   1.000
_cell.length_c   1.000
_cell.angle_alpha   90.00
_cell.angle_beta   90.00
_cell.angle_gamma   90.00
#
_symmetry.space_group_name_H-M   'P 1'
#
loop_
_entity.id
_entity.type
_entity.pdbx_description
1 polymer ?
#
loop_
_entity_poly.entity_id
_entity_poly.type
_entity_poly.pdbx_seq_one_letter_code
_entity_poly.pdbx_strand_id
1 'polypeptide(L)'
;MPRIATGCTAASRERPYDDGFTDGGFLRYRYHGTDPNHRDNVGLRTAMQRQTPLIYLRGIVQGLYEPAWPVFIVEDHPEALTFIVAIDDQVGAPAAWQVNDPAALTARRQYLTAVVRQRLHQRGFRERVLRAYQQCCAICRLRHDELLEAALILPDGDPLGEPVIPNGLALCKLHHAVFDSYIIVSTCRAPTISSPIATSWPSATPSSAARADR
;
A
#
# COMPACT_ATOMS: atom_id res chain seq x y z
N MET A 1 -17.73 6.75 -14.44
CA MET A 1 -17.72 6.82 -12.95
C MET A 1 -16.61 7.76 -12.51
N PRO A 2 -16.87 8.71 -11.59
CA PRO A 2 -15.83 9.57 -11.05
C PRO A 2 -14.85 8.77 -10.18
N ARG A 3 -13.54 8.98 -10.38
CA ARG A 3 -12.45 8.26 -9.69
C ARG A 3 -11.36 9.22 -9.24
N ILE A 4 -10.70 8.90 -8.15
CA ILE A 4 -9.50 9.57 -7.67
C ILE A 4 -8.36 8.55 -7.70
N ALA A 5 -7.19 8.94 -8.20
CA ALA A 5 -6.06 8.02 -8.29
C ALA A 5 -4.77 8.68 -7.82
N THR A 6 -4.00 7.90 -7.04
CA THR A 6 -2.65 8.26 -6.61
C THR A 6 -1.68 7.29 -7.27
N GLY A 7 -0.76 7.83 -8.08
CA GLY A 7 0.28 7.03 -8.74
C GLY A 7 1.38 6.60 -7.77
N CYS A 8 1.88 5.38 -7.93
CA CYS A 8 3.14 4.95 -7.30
C CYS A 8 4.28 5.18 -8.29
N THR A 9 5.28 5.97 -7.92
CA THR A 9 6.49 6.21 -8.72
C THR A 9 7.64 5.32 -8.28
N ALA A 10 8.55 4.99 -9.20
CA ALA A 10 9.80 4.31 -8.87
C ALA A 10 10.64 5.15 -7.90
N ALA A 11 11.48 4.50 -7.09
CA ALA A 11 12.21 5.05 -5.94
C ALA A 11 13.06 6.32 -6.18
N SER A 12 13.24 6.76 -7.44
CA SER A 12 13.95 7.99 -7.81
C SER A 12 13.06 9.15 -8.24
N ARG A 13 11.73 9.00 -8.24
CA ARG A 13 10.78 10.07 -8.61
C ARG A 13 9.83 10.28 -7.43
N GLU A 14 9.80 11.49 -6.88
CA GLU A 14 8.85 11.88 -5.83
C GLU A 14 7.43 11.45 -6.22
N ARG A 15 6.68 10.91 -5.25
CA ARG A 15 5.28 10.55 -5.48
C ARG A 15 4.54 11.80 -5.96
N PRO A 16 3.74 11.74 -7.03
CA PRO A 16 3.03 12.91 -7.55
C PRO A 16 2.11 13.56 -6.50
N TYR A 17 1.67 12.77 -5.52
CA TYR A 17 0.89 13.21 -4.38
C TYR A 17 1.43 12.57 -3.08
N ASP A 18 1.70 13.41 -2.08
CA ASP A 18 2.06 12.99 -0.72
C ASP A 18 0.77 12.86 0.12
N ASP A 19 -0.04 11.88 -0.29
CA ASP A 19 -1.28 11.55 0.39
C ASP A 19 -0.94 10.84 1.70
N GLY A 20 -1.43 11.41 2.79
CA GLY A 20 -1.17 10.95 4.15
C GLY A 20 -2.46 10.53 4.85
N PHE A 21 -2.32 10.11 6.11
CA PHE A 21 -3.47 9.98 6.99
C PHE A 21 -3.37 11.05 8.06
N THR A 22 -4.50 11.64 8.43
CA THR A 22 -4.57 12.54 9.59
C THR A 22 -4.55 11.73 10.88
N ASP A 23 -4.26 12.39 12.01
CA ASP A 23 -4.30 11.76 13.34
C ASP A 23 -5.68 11.18 13.68
N GLY A 24 -6.74 11.75 13.08
CA GLY A 24 -8.11 11.25 13.19
C GLY A 24 -8.42 10.02 12.30
N GLY A 25 -7.44 9.47 11.60
CA GLY A 25 -7.62 8.25 10.79
C GLY A 25 -8.23 8.47 9.41
N PHE A 26 -8.54 9.71 9.02
CA PHE A 26 -9.01 10.04 7.68
C PHE A 26 -7.87 10.11 6.66
N LEU A 27 -8.18 9.90 5.38
CA LEU A 27 -7.22 10.06 4.29
C LEU A 27 -7.12 11.54 3.91
N ARG A 28 -5.90 12.09 3.94
CA ARG A 28 -5.60 13.42 3.42
C ARG A 28 -5.18 13.27 1.96
N TYR A 29 -6.02 13.74 1.05
CA TYR A 29 -5.78 13.70 -0.40
C TYR A 29 -5.34 15.07 -0.90
N ARG A 30 -4.22 15.15 -1.62
CA ARG A 30 -3.71 16.44 -2.12
C ARG A 30 -4.46 16.89 -3.37
N TYR A 31 -4.63 18.20 -3.52
CA TYR A 31 -5.17 18.80 -4.73
C TYR A 31 -4.36 18.41 -5.97
N HIS A 32 -5.04 18.42 -7.11
CA HIS A 32 -4.37 18.37 -8.39
C HIS A 32 -3.65 19.70 -8.67
N GLY A 33 -2.33 19.71 -8.50
CA GLY A 33 -1.50 20.91 -8.67
C GLY A 33 -1.70 21.94 -7.56
N THR A 34 -1.36 23.19 -7.86
CA THR A 34 -1.46 24.32 -6.91
C THR A 34 -2.64 25.24 -7.19
N ASP A 35 -3.41 25.00 -8.25
CA ASP A 35 -4.58 25.79 -8.61
C ASP A 35 -5.85 25.23 -7.96
N PRO A 36 -6.47 25.94 -7.00
CA PRO A 36 -7.71 25.51 -6.37
C PRO A 36 -8.89 25.39 -7.34
N ASN A 37 -8.83 26.08 -8.48
CA ASN A 37 -9.86 26.11 -9.50
C ASN A 37 -9.61 25.12 -10.64
N HIS A 38 -8.60 24.25 -10.50
CA HIS A 38 -8.39 23.17 -11.45
C HIS A 38 -9.67 22.33 -11.59
N ARG A 39 -10.01 21.94 -12.83
CA ARG A 39 -11.24 21.20 -13.17
C ARG A 39 -11.50 20.01 -12.24
N ASP A 40 -10.45 19.26 -11.89
CA ASP A 40 -10.56 18.08 -11.04
C ASP A 40 -10.86 18.45 -9.57
N ASN A 41 -10.23 19.50 -9.04
CA ASN A 41 -10.49 19.98 -7.67
C ASN A 41 -11.93 20.52 -7.54
N VAL A 42 -12.40 21.26 -8.55
CA VAL A 42 -13.81 21.70 -8.64
C VAL A 42 -14.77 20.51 -8.72
N GLY A 43 -14.38 19.47 -9.49
CA GLY A 43 -15.14 18.22 -9.57
C GLY A 43 -15.25 17.49 -8.23
N LEU A 44 -14.15 17.42 -7.47
CA LEU A 44 -14.12 16.84 -6.13
C LEU A 44 -14.96 17.63 -5.12
N ARG A 45 -14.89 18.96 -5.17
CA ARG A 45 -15.76 19.83 -4.36
C ARG A 45 -17.24 19.66 -4.70
N THR A 46 -17.55 19.47 -5.97
CA THR A 46 -18.92 19.16 -6.41
C THR A 46 -19.38 17.78 -5.91
N ALA A 47 -18.49 16.78 -5.96
CA ALA A 47 -18.77 15.46 -5.42
C ALA A 47 -18.98 15.48 -3.90
N MET A 48 -18.24 16.32 -3.16
CA MET A 48 -18.44 16.58 -1.74
C MET A 48 -19.85 17.12 -1.46
N GLN A 49 -20.24 18.20 -2.14
CA GLN A 49 -21.56 18.84 -1.96
C GLN A 49 -22.72 17.89 -2.26
N ARG A 50 -22.55 17.00 -3.23
CA ARG A 50 -23.55 16.01 -3.65
C ARG A 50 -23.44 14.68 -2.92
N GLN A 51 -22.50 14.53 -1.99
CA GLN A 51 -22.15 13.26 -1.33
C GLN A 51 -22.03 12.09 -2.32
N THR A 52 -21.40 12.34 -3.46
CA THR A 52 -21.25 11.34 -4.53
C THR A 52 -20.16 10.34 -4.15
N PRO A 53 -20.42 9.02 -4.13
CA PRO A 53 -19.41 8.02 -3.83
C PRO A 53 -18.36 7.96 -4.95
N LEU A 54 -17.09 7.92 -4.55
CA LEU A 54 -15.92 7.87 -5.41
C LEU A 54 -15.15 6.56 -5.20
N ILE A 55 -14.37 6.18 -6.22
CA ILE A 55 -13.36 5.11 -6.10
C ILE A 55 -12.01 5.78 -5.87
N TYR A 56 -11.33 5.41 -4.80
CA TYR A 56 -9.94 5.81 -4.53
C TYR A 56 -8.99 4.70 -4.97
N LEU A 57 -8.09 5.00 -5.91
CA LEU A 57 -7.09 4.06 -6.44
C LEU A 57 -5.72 4.39 -5.86
N ARG A 58 -5.26 3.62 -4.87
CA ARG A 58 -3.91 3.79 -4.31
C ARG A 58 -2.92 2.92 -5.07
N GLY A 59 -1.93 3.54 -5.71
CA GLY A 59 -0.81 2.83 -6.31
C GLY A 59 0.02 2.11 -5.23
N ILE A 60 0.13 0.78 -5.33
CA ILE A 60 0.97 -0.01 -4.44
C ILE A 60 2.40 -0.12 -5.00
N VAL A 61 2.47 -0.46 -6.28
CA VAL A 61 3.68 -0.64 -7.09
C VAL A 61 3.32 -0.25 -8.52
N GLN A 62 4.32 0.02 -9.37
CA GLN A 62 4.04 0.45 -10.74
C GLN A 62 3.11 -0.54 -11.46
N GLY A 63 2.02 0.00 -12.02
CA GLY A 63 0.98 -0.76 -12.74
C GLY A 63 -0.05 -1.48 -11.86
N LEU A 64 0.12 -1.52 -10.53
CA LEU A 64 -0.83 -2.16 -9.61
C LEU A 64 -1.45 -1.13 -8.67
N TYR A 65 -2.77 -1.06 -8.72
CA TYR A 65 -3.57 -0.15 -7.90
C TYR A 65 -4.50 -0.97 -7.02
N GLU A 66 -4.64 -0.54 -5.78
CA GLU A 66 -5.58 -1.09 -4.82
C GLU A 66 -6.78 -0.14 -4.70
N PRO A 67 -7.97 -0.57 -5.13
CA PRO A 67 -9.17 0.25 -5.07
C PRO A 67 -9.79 0.23 -3.67
N ALA A 68 -10.19 1.41 -3.19
CA ALA A 68 -11.11 1.57 -2.08
C ALA A 68 -12.40 2.22 -2.57
N TRP A 69 -13.54 1.65 -2.19
CA TRP A 69 -14.88 2.14 -2.53
C TRP A 69 -15.89 1.61 -1.49
N PRO A 70 -16.93 2.37 -1.12
CA PRO A 70 -17.16 3.77 -1.49
C PRO A 70 -16.34 4.75 -0.65
N VAL A 71 -15.90 5.82 -1.29
CA VAL A 71 -15.11 6.89 -0.67
C VAL A 71 -15.80 8.24 -0.86
N PHE A 72 -15.78 9.08 0.16
CA PHE A 72 -16.43 10.38 0.17
C PHE A 72 -15.44 11.47 0.56
N ILE A 73 -15.56 12.63 -0.09
CA ILE A 73 -14.90 13.85 0.37
C ILE A 73 -15.74 14.40 1.53
N VAL A 74 -15.11 14.62 2.68
CA VAL A 74 -15.77 15.11 3.90
C VAL A 74 -15.47 16.58 4.13
N GLU A 75 -14.22 17.00 3.89
CA GLU A 75 -13.78 18.38 4.06
C GLU A 75 -12.89 18.83 2.91
N ASP A 76 -12.91 20.13 2.68
CA ASP A 76 -12.09 20.81 1.68
C ASP A 76 -11.29 21.93 2.35
N HIS A 77 -9.96 21.89 2.22
CA HIS A 77 -9.02 22.88 2.74
C HIS A 77 -8.23 23.53 1.61
N PRO A 78 -8.78 24.56 0.94
CA PRO A 78 -8.09 25.29 -0.12
C PRO A 78 -6.77 25.93 0.35
N GLU A 79 -6.70 26.34 1.61
CA GLU A 79 -5.52 26.94 2.25
C GLU A 79 -4.34 25.98 2.34
N ALA A 80 -4.63 24.69 2.54
CA ALA A 80 -3.63 23.63 2.61
C ALA A 80 -3.51 22.85 1.28
N LEU A 81 -4.35 23.17 0.29
CA LEU A 81 -4.49 22.44 -0.97
C LEU A 81 -4.73 20.94 -0.75
N THR A 82 -5.62 20.60 0.20
CA THR A 82 -5.93 19.21 0.55
C THR A 82 -7.42 18.99 0.79
N PHE A 83 -7.87 17.79 0.48
CA PHE A 83 -9.18 17.26 0.84
C PHE A 83 -9.04 16.24 1.98
N ILE A 84 -10.05 16.19 2.86
CA ILE A 84 -10.21 15.11 3.82
C ILE A 84 -11.20 14.10 3.25
N VAL A 85 -10.78 12.85 3.25
CA VAL A 85 -11.44 11.76 2.54
C VAL A 85 -11.75 10.64 3.54
N ALA A 86 -13.01 10.21 3.57
CA ALA A 86 -13.48 9.12 4.41
C ALA A 86 -13.87 7.91 3.56
N ILE A 87 -13.50 6.73 4.05
CA ILE A 87 -13.97 5.46 3.52
C ILE A 87 -15.18 5.05 4.34
N ASP A 88 -16.28 4.75 3.67
CA ASP A 88 -17.52 4.31 4.29
C ASP A 88 -17.90 2.94 3.73
N ASP A 89 -18.73 2.20 4.47
CA ASP A 89 -19.31 0.96 4.02
C ASP A 89 -20.83 1.14 3.94
N GLN A 90 -21.27 1.67 2.80
CA GLN A 90 -22.69 1.77 2.48
C GLN A 90 -23.27 0.40 2.09
N VAL A 91 -22.44 -0.63 1.89
CA VAL A 91 -22.87 -1.98 1.48
C VAL A 91 -22.75 -2.94 2.66
N GLY A 92 -23.51 -2.68 3.73
CA GLY A 92 -23.55 -3.64 4.83
C GLY A 92 -23.94 -3.10 6.20
N ALA A 93 -24.17 -1.80 6.37
CA ALA A 93 -24.70 -1.29 7.63
C ALA A 93 -26.10 -1.90 7.88
N PRO A 94 -26.28 -2.76 8.91
CA PRO A 94 -27.63 -3.14 9.33
C PRO A 94 -28.41 -1.85 9.60
N ALA A 95 -29.72 -1.82 9.32
CA ALA A 95 -30.57 -0.66 9.60
C ALA A 95 -30.44 -0.11 11.05
N ALA A 96 -29.96 -0.95 11.98
CA ALA A 96 -29.58 -0.58 13.35
C ALA A 96 -28.46 0.48 13.47
N TRP A 97 -27.66 0.68 12.42
CA TRP A 97 -26.58 1.67 12.33
C TRP A 97 -26.96 2.88 11.46
N GLN A 98 -28.26 3.09 11.17
CA GLN A 98 -28.78 4.40 10.76
C GLN A 98 -28.69 5.35 11.96
N VAL A 99 -27.45 5.68 12.33
CA VAL A 99 -27.18 6.58 13.42
C VAL A 99 -27.36 7.99 12.88
N ASN A 100 -28.44 8.66 13.28
CA ASN A 100 -28.68 10.08 12.97
C ASN A 100 -27.78 11.03 13.78
N ASP A 101 -26.91 10.50 14.66
CA ASP A 101 -25.92 11.27 15.40
C ASP A 101 -24.63 11.49 14.57
N PRO A 102 -24.29 12.75 14.23
CA PRO A 102 -23.07 13.10 13.52
C PRO A 102 -21.77 12.59 14.18
N ALA A 103 -21.72 12.51 15.51
CA ALA A 103 -20.52 12.08 16.22
C ALA A 103 -20.25 10.58 16.00
N ALA A 104 -21.28 9.75 16.10
CA ALA A 104 -21.18 8.32 15.85
C ALA A 104 -20.89 7.99 14.37
N LEU A 105 -21.46 8.74 13.41
CA LEU A 105 -21.11 8.61 11.99
C LEU A 105 -19.63 8.93 11.74
N THR A 106 -19.11 9.95 12.41
CA THR A 106 -17.69 10.34 12.32
C THR A 106 -16.80 9.23 12.87
N ALA A 107 -17.05 8.75 14.09
CA ALA A 107 -16.29 7.67 14.71
C ALA A 107 -16.28 6.39 13.85
N ARG A 108 -17.42 6.05 13.25
CA ARG A 108 -17.52 4.91 12.32
C ARG A 108 -16.61 5.08 11.10
N ARG A 109 -16.64 6.25 10.44
CA ARG A 109 -15.81 6.53 9.26
C ARG A 109 -14.32 6.50 9.60
N GLN A 110 -13.93 6.99 10.78
CA GLN A 110 -12.55 6.92 11.26
C GLN A 110 -12.09 5.46 11.40
N TYR A 111 -12.91 4.62 12.05
CA TYR A 111 -12.62 3.20 12.21
C TYR A 111 -12.50 2.49 10.86
N LEU A 112 -13.46 2.67 9.95
CA LEU A 112 -13.43 2.04 8.63
C LEU A 112 -12.21 2.47 7.82
N THR A 113 -11.87 3.75 7.85
CA THR A 113 -10.69 4.27 7.15
C THR A 113 -9.40 3.70 7.75
N ALA A 114 -9.32 3.54 9.08
CA ALA A 114 -8.17 2.91 9.75
C ALA A 114 -8.00 1.43 9.38
N VAL A 115 -9.09 0.66 9.34
CA VAL A 115 -9.07 -0.75 8.93
C VAL A 115 -8.61 -0.88 7.47
N VAL A 116 -9.14 -0.05 6.58
CA VAL A 116 -8.72 -0.05 5.17
C VAL A 116 -7.26 0.36 5.05
N ARG A 117 -6.80 1.38 5.78
CA ARG A 117 -5.38 1.77 5.84
C ARG A 117 -4.48 0.60 6.21
N GLN A 118 -4.82 -0.15 7.26
CA GLN A 118 -4.05 -1.31 7.69
C GLN A 118 -3.96 -2.37 6.59
N ARG A 119 -5.10 -2.68 5.94
CA ARG A 119 -5.13 -3.61 4.80
C ARG A 119 -4.30 -3.13 3.61
N LEU A 120 -4.38 -1.84 3.26
CA LEU A 120 -3.59 -1.22 2.20
C LEU A 120 -2.09 -1.33 2.49
N HIS A 121 -1.68 -1.15 3.75
CA HIS A 121 -0.28 -1.28 4.15
C HIS A 121 0.22 -2.71 4.07
N GLN A 122 -0.56 -3.68 4.58
CA GLN A 122 -0.20 -5.09 4.55
C GLN A 122 -0.11 -5.62 3.11
N ARG A 123 -1.13 -5.35 2.27
CA ARG A 123 -1.10 -5.71 0.84
C ARG A 123 0.08 -5.03 0.13
N GLY A 124 0.30 -3.75 0.44
CA GLY A 124 1.39 -3.00 -0.17
C GLY A 124 2.77 -3.56 0.16
N PHE A 125 2.99 -3.95 1.41
CA PHE A 125 4.22 -4.61 1.85
C PHE A 125 4.41 -5.95 1.13
N ARG A 126 3.38 -6.79 1.11
CA ARG A 126 3.39 -8.09 0.42
C ARG A 126 3.85 -7.95 -1.03
N GLU A 127 3.18 -7.09 -1.81
CA GLU A 127 3.49 -6.91 -3.23
C GLU A 127 4.93 -6.43 -3.47
N ARG A 128 5.44 -5.53 -2.63
CA ARG A 128 6.82 -5.06 -2.72
C ARG A 128 7.82 -6.18 -2.43
N VAL A 129 7.57 -6.98 -1.38
CA VAL A 129 8.43 -8.10 -1.01
C VAL A 129 8.41 -9.17 -2.09
N LEU A 130 7.23 -9.61 -2.55
CA LEU A 130 7.14 -10.64 -3.60
C LEU A 130 7.85 -10.20 -4.88
N ARG A 131 7.71 -8.94 -5.30
CA ARG A 131 8.46 -8.39 -6.45
C ARG A 131 9.97 -8.38 -6.22
N ALA A 132 10.44 -8.00 -5.03
CA ALA A 132 11.87 -8.00 -4.70
C ALA A 132 12.48 -9.41 -4.77
N TYR A 133 11.69 -10.44 -4.43
CA TYR A 133 12.07 -11.84 -4.54
C TYR A 133 11.69 -12.49 -5.87
N GLN A 134 11.34 -11.69 -6.90
CA GLN A 134 11.00 -12.18 -8.24
C GLN A 134 9.87 -13.22 -8.24
N GLN A 135 8.84 -13.01 -7.42
CA GLN A 135 7.67 -13.90 -7.33
C GLN A 135 8.08 -15.35 -7.02
N CYS A 136 9.09 -15.54 -6.17
CA CYS A 136 9.52 -16.86 -5.74
C CYS A 136 9.77 -16.95 -4.23
N CYS A 137 9.55 -18.14 -3.67
CA CYS A 137 9.92 -18.40 -2.28
C CYS A 137 11.45 -18.29 -2.12
N ALA A 138 11.89 -17.53 -1.11
CA ALA A 138 13.30 -17.34 -0.78
C ALA A 138 14.04 -18.65 -0.47
N ILE A 139 13.31 -19.68 -0.02
CA ILE A 139 13.85 -20.98 0.41
C ILE A 139 13.74 -22.01 -0.71
N CYS A 140 12.53 -22.44 -1.07
CA CYS A 140 12.34 -23.51 -2.06
C CYS A 140 12.19 -23.06 -3.50
N ARG A 141 12.24 -21.74 -3.78
CA ARG A 141 12.11 -21.16 -5.12
C ARG A 141 10.78 -21.47 -5.84
N LEU A 142 9.75 -21.90 -5.12
CA LEU A 142 8.38 -22.05 -5.65
C LEU A 142 7.88 -20.73 -6.25
N ARG A 143 7.35 -20.75 -7.48
CA ARG A 143 6.90 -19.57 -8.25
C ARG A 143 5.37 -19.53 -8.47
N HIS A 144 4.61 -19.81 -7.42
CA HIS A 144 3.16 -19.75 -7.45
C HIS A 144 2.67 -18.66 -6.50
N ASP A 145 2.31 -17.51 -7.05
CA ASP A 145 1.98 -16.29 -6.31
C ASP A 145 0.87 -16.51 -5.27
N GLU A 146 -0.11 -17.35 -5.57
CA GLU A 146 -1.22 -17.70 -4.69
C GLU A 146 -0.78 -18.50 -3.45
N LEU A 147 0.42 -19.08 -3.51
CA LEU A 147 1.03 -19.87 -2.44
C LEU A 147 2.15 -19.11 -1.73
N LEU A 148 2.52 -17.93 -2.20
CA LEU A 148 3.52 -17.08 -1.55
C LEU A 148 2.87 -16.16 -0.53
N GLU A 149 3.63 -15.79 0.49
CA GLU A 149 3.34 -14.86 1.57
C GLU A 149 4.57 -13.98 1.85
N ALA A 150 4.35 -12.82 2.46
CA ALA A 150 5.42 -11.95 2.90
C ALA A 150 5.52 -11.98 4.43
N ALA A 151 6.56 -12.64 4.94
CA ALA A 151 6.86 -12.69 6.37
C ALA A 151 7.72 -11.49 6.78
N LEU A 152 7.45 -10.94 7.96
CA LEU A 152 8.34 -9.98 8.60
C LEU A 152 9.46 -10.72 9.35
N ILE A 153 10.69 -10.23 9.25
CA ILE A 153 11.81 -10.78 10.03
C ILE A 153 11.68 -10.33 11.49
N LEU A 154 11.50 -9.03 11.70
CA LEU A 154 11.17 -8.44 13.00
C LEU A 154 9.66 -8.17 13.07
N PRO A 155 8.96 -8.65 14.11
CA PRO A 155 7.51 -8.58 14.20
C PRO A 155 7.01 -7.14 14.37
N ASP A 156 5.73 -6.94 14.05
CA ASP A 156 5.02 -5.69 14.31
C ASP A 156 5.09 -5.35 15.82
N GLY A 157 5.62 -4.16 16.14
CA GLY A 157 5.82 -3.69 17.51
C GLY A 157 7.29 -3.64 17.97
N ASP A 158 8.21 -4.26 17.22
CA ASP A 158 9.64 -4.02 17.40
C ASP A 158 10.01 -2.60 16.91
N PRO A 159 10.86 -1.83 17.63
CA PRO A 159 11.30 -0.51 17.19
C PRO A 159 11.94 -0.47 15.79
N LEU A 160 12.46 -1.60 15.31
CA LEU A 160 13.03 -1.78 13.98
C LEU A 160 12.15 -2.65 13.06
N GLY A 161 10.96 -3.02 13.51
CA GLY A 161 10.00 -3.90 12.82
C GLY A 161 9.21 -3.24 11.69
N GLU A 162 9.76 -2.21 11.04
CA GLU A 162 9.03 -1.53 9.97
C GLU A 162 8.77 -2.47 8.77
N PRO A 163 7.58 -2.41 8.13
CA PRO A 163 7.22 -3.25 6.98
C PRO A 163 7.86 -2.72 5.68
N VAL A 164 9.19 -2.80 5.64
CA VAL A 164 10.07 -2.43 4.52
C VAL A 164 10.69 -3.68 3.89
N ILE A 165 11.06 -3.59 2.62
CA ILE A 165 11.60 -4.74 1.86
C ILE A 165 12.78 -5.44 2.60
N PRO A 166 13.75 -4.72 3.20
CA PRO A 166 14.83 -5.36 3.96
C PRO A 166 14.38 -6.19 5.16
N ASN A 167 13.23 -5.87 5.76
CA ASN A 167 12.63 -6.60 6.87
C ASN A 167 11.62 -7.67 6.38
N GLY A 168 11.58 -7.96 5.08
CA GLY A 168 10.60 -8.86 4.46
C GLY A 168 11.22 -10.08 3.78
N LEU A 169 10.58 -11.24 3.95
CA LEU A 169 10.90 -12.48 3.26
C LEU A 169 9.69 -12.97 2.45
N ALA A 170 9.89 -13.29 1.17
CA ALA A 170 8.89 -13.99 0.37
C ALA A 170 8.96 -15.50 0.66
N LEU A 171 7.95 -16.08 1.31
CA LEU A 171 7.93 -17.49 1.70
C LEU A 171 6.69 -18.19 1.13
N CYS A 172 6.79 -19.46 0.75
CA CYS A 172 5.56 -20.22 0.48
C CYS A 172 4.82 -20.54 1.79
N LYS A 173 3.52 -20.85 1.75
CA LYS A 173 2.70 -21.14 2.94
C LYS A 173 3.35 -22.11 3.93
N LEU A 174 4.03 -23.15 3.43
CA LEU A 174 4.73 -24.12 4.28
C LEU A 174 5.93 -23.47 4.98
N HIS A 175 6.85 -22.84 4.23
CA HIS A 175 8.01 -22.20 4.82
C HIS A 175 7.66 -21.01 5.72
N HIS A 176 6.57 -20.30 5.42
CA HIS A 176 6.04 -19.24 6.28
C HIS A 176 5.63 -19.81 7.64
N ALA A 177 4.84 -20.89 7.67
CA ALA A 177 4.43 -21.53 8.91
C ALA A 177 5.62 -22.08 9.73
N VAL A 178 6.64 -22.61 9.03
CA VAL A 178 7.88 -23.10 9.66
C VAL A 178 8.70 -21.93 10.24
N PHE A 179 8.74 -20.79 9.56
CA PHE A 179 9.41 -19.57 10.03
C PHE A 179 8.70 -18.97 11.25
N ASP A 180 7.37 -18.83 11.21
CA ASP A 180 6.57 -18.30 12.32
C ASP A 180 6.65 -19.17 13.58
N SER A 181 6.86 -20.48 13.39
CA SER A 181 7.05 -21.43 14.50
C SER A 181 8.49 -21.45 15.02
N TYR A 182 9.37 -20.58 14.53
CA TYR A 182 10.81 -20.52 14.85
C TYR A 182 11.57 -21.83 14.58
N ILE A 183 11.03 -22.71 13.73
CA ILE A 183 11.71 -23.96 13.32
C ILE A 183 12.87 -23.63 12.38
N ILE A 184 12.70 -22.59 11.56
CA ILE A 184 13.78 -21.95 10.81
C ILE A 184 13.90 -20.50 11.27
N VAL A 185 15.13 -20.01 11.36
CA VAL A 185 15.42 -18.62 11.71
C VAL A 185 16.35 -18.03 10.67
N SER A 186 16.13 -16.77 10.32
CA SER A 186 17.07 -16.03 9.48
C SER A 186 18.26 -15.59 10.35
N THR A 187 19.46 -16.02 10.00
CA THR A 187 20.70 -15.58 10.67
C THR A 187 21.15 -14.23 10.12
N CYS A 188 20.31 -13.21 10.31
CA CYS A 188 20.68 -11.83 10.00
C CYS A 188 21.52 -11.31 11.16
N ARG A 189 22.85 -11.39 11.04
CA ARG A 189 23.73 -10.57 11.90
C ARG A 189 23.37 -9.12 11.61
N ALA A 190 22.94 -8.37 12.63
CA ALA A 190 22.54 -6.97 12.49
C ALA A 190 23.61 -6.23 11.64
N PRO A 191 23.23 -5.52 10.57
CA PRO A 191 24.19 -4.79 9.77
C PRO A 191 24.80 -3.74 10.69
N THR A 192 26.08 -3.93 11.03
CA THR A 192 26.87 -2.90 11.67
C THR A 192 26.87 -1.74 10.68
N ILE A 193 26.30 -0.59 11.09
CA ILE A 193 26.24 0.61 10.26
C ILE A 193 27.68 1.11 10.08
N SER A 194 28.38 0.57 9.08
CA SER A 194 29.57 1.15 8.50
C SER A 194 29.75 0.65 7.07
N SER A 195 29.59 1.58 6.13
CA SER A 195 29.95 1.52 4.71
C SER A 195 28.97 0.88 3.71
N PRO A 196 28.97 1.38 2.45
CA PRO A 196 27.86 1.30 1.53
C PRO A 196 27.77 -0.08 0.89
N ILE A 197 26.56 -0.63 0.84
CA ILE A 197 26.28 -1.87 0.12
C ILE A 197 26.43 -1.59 -1.37
N ALA A 198 27.58 -2.00 -1.91
CA ALA A 198 27.81 -2.13 -3.34
C ALA A 198 26.86 -3.20 -3.89
N THR A 199 26.10 -2.77 -4.90
CA THR A 199 25.36 -3.56 -5.86
C THR A 199 26.17 -4.75 -6.37
N SER A 200 25.80 -5.96 -5.97
CA SER A 200 26.16 -7.18 -6.71
C SER A 200 25.09 -8.26 -6.51
N TRP A 201 23.99 -8.12 -7.24
CA TRP A 201 23.23 -9.30 -7.64
C TRP A 201 23.89 -9.86 -8.90
N PRO A 202 24.19 -11.17 -8.97
CA PRO A 202 24.83 -11.74 -10.15
C PRO A 202 23.90 -11.57 -11.34
N SER A 203 24.33 -10.73 -12.28
CA SER A 203 23.75 -10.62 -13.61
C SER A 203 23.78 -11.99 -14.28
N ALA A 204 22.60 -12.51 -14.64
CA ALA A 204 22.48 -13.68 -15.48
C ALA A 204 23.19 -13.41 -16.81
N THR A 205 24.31 -14.07 -17.04
CA THR A 205 24.97 -14.10 -18.34
C THR A 205 24.12 -14.94 -19.29
N PRO A 206 23.79 -14.46 -20.50
CA PRO A 206 23.23 -15.32 -21.52
C PRO A 206 24.33 -16.27 -22.02
N SER A 207 24.11 -17.57 -21.85
CA SER A 207 24.97 -18.61 -22.41
C SER A 207 24.94 -18.53 -23.94
N SER A 208 26.07 -18.16 -24.53
CA SER A 208 26.34 -18.28 -25.96
C SER A 208 26.52 -19.75 -26.33
N ALA A 209 25.46 -20.40 -26.82
CA ALA A 209 25.60 -21.67 -27.52
C ALA A 209 25.94 -21.39 -28.99
N ALA A 210 27.22 -21.53 -29.31
CA ALA A 210 27.69 -21.68 -30.68
C ALA A 210 27.07 -22.94 -31.31
N ARG A 211 26.46 -22.81 -32.48
CA ARG A 211 26.32 -23.91 -33.44
C ARG A 211 26.81 -23.42 -34.80
N ALA A 212 27.99 -23.90 -35.16
CA ALA A 212 28.52 -23.89 -36.51
C ALA A 212 27.85 -24.99 -37.35
N ASP A 213 27.54 -24.64 -38.59
CA ASP A 213 27.45 -25.42 -39.83
C ASP A 213 27.07 -26.92 -39.78
N ARG A 214 25.90 -27.22 -40.36
CA ARG A 214 25.76 -28.02 -41.58
C ARG A 214 24.39 -27.82 -42.22
#